data_AF-A0A5K1FI31-F1
#
_entry.id   AF-A0A5K1FI31-F1
#
_cell.length_a   1.000
_cell.length_b   1.000
_cell.length_c   1.000
_cell.angle_alpha   90.00
_cell.angle_beta   90.00
_cell.angle_gamma   90.00
#
_symmetry.space_group_name_H-M   'P 1'
#
loop_
_entity.id
_entity.type
_entity.pdbx_description
1 polymer ?
#
loop_
_entity_poly.entity_id
_entity_poly.type
_entity_poly.pdbx_seq_one_letter_code
_entity_poly.pdbx_strand_id
1 'polypeptide(L)'
;NISGLDKGKVLFFFLTRRETKSPAGIIMRTVLTSYFKSPQFLCKHYANINYTSSIPSIHCTDVFQSLYAQMLAGLADRLAIFQIGSTFAPIFRQAIHFLKRHYQELAADIEHGTVNPQVTDTAVRAALGNALTPDPENAEHVRKECSSGVFQGIIRRIWPNTKFLDLIVTGPMAQYIPSLNFYSGDLPLTSTPYGSSECFFGLTLCPFTKPDDIAYTIMLTWPTLSFCLSSLHMILAHVEDGKEYELMVTTYF
;
A
#
# COMPACT_ATOMS: atom_id res chain seq x y z
N ASN A 1 4.50 19.14 7.74
CA ASN A 1 3.52 19.13 6.64
C ASN A 1 4.28 19.01 5.33
N ILE A 2 4.08 17.94 4.56
CA ILE A 2 4.81 17.73 3.29
C ILE A 2 4.02 18.39 2.16
N SER A 3 4.57 19.41 1.52
CA SER A 3 3.90 20.14 0.43
C SER A 3 4.02 19.41 -0.92
N GLY A 4 3.03 19.63 -1.79
CA GLY A 4 3.06 19.16 -3.19
C GLY A 4 2.86 17.66 -3.37
N LEU A 5 2.08 16.99 -2.51
CA LEU A 5 1.74 15.57 -2.68
C LEU A 5 0.75 15.33 -3.84
N ASP A 6 -0.07 16.32 -4.14
CA ASP A 6 -1.00 16.39 -5.27
C ASP A 6 -0.30 16.33 -6.64
N LYS A 7 0.99 16.64 -6.70
CA LYS A 7 1.79 16.69 -7.94
C LYS A 7 2.47 15.37 -8.29
N GLY A 8 2.44 14.39 -7.40
CA GLY A 8 3.11 13.10 -7.57
C GLY A 8 2.13 11.94 -7.73
N LYS A 9 2.70 10.77 -8.06
CA LYS A 9 2.02 9.48 -8.06
C LYS A 9 2.28 8.73 -6.75
N VAL A 10 1.39 7.80 -6.44
CA VAL A 10 1.49 6.90 -5.28
C VAL A 10 1.74 5.48 -5.77
N LEU A 11 2.86 4.89 -5.35
CA LEU A 11 3.13 3.47 -5.54
C LEU A 11 2.71 2.71 -4.28
N PHE A 12 1.51 2.16 -4.28
CA PHE A 12 1.02 1.35 -3.17
C PHE A 12 0.90 -0.11 -3.61
N PHE A 13 1.54 -1.01 -2.87
CA PHE A 13 1.48 -2.45 -3.13
C PHE A 13 0.22 -3.03 -2.48
N PHE A 14 -0.80 -3.22 -3.31
CA PHE A 14 -2.06 -3.86 -2.93
C PHE A 14 -1.95 -5.38 -3.03
N LEU A 15 -2.63 -6.09 -2.13
CA LEU A 15 -2.70 -7.54 -2.17
C LEU A 15 -4.14 -8.00 -1.98
N THR A 16 -4.75 -8.48 -3.06
CA THR A 16 -6.07 -9.10 -3.06
C THR A 16 -5.94 -10.62 -2.98
N ARG A 17 -6.78 -11.26 -2.17
CA ARG A 17 -6.78 -12.73 -2.02
C ARG A 17 -7.97 -13.36 -2.76
N ARG A 18 -7.85 -14.65 -3.05
CA ARG A 18 -9.00 -15.43 -3.55
C ARG A 18 -10.10 -15.47 -2.49
N GLU A 19 -11.32 -15.34 -2.96
CA GLU A 19 -12.52 -15.39 -2.12
C GLU A 19 -13.05 -16.82 -2.10
N THR A 20 -13.62 -17.23 -0.97
CA THR A 20 -14.33 -18.50 -0.83
C THR A 20 -15.80 -18.25 -0.55
N LYS A 21 -16.63 -19.29 -0.60
CA LYS A 21 -18.05 -19.22 -0.22
C LYS A 21 -18.31 -20.19 0.91
N SER A 22 -19.09 -19.75 1.91
CA SER A 22 -19.64 -20.63 2.93
C SER A 22 -20.64 -21.63 2.31
N PRO A 23 -21.03 -22.70 3.02
CA PRO A 23 -22.08 -23.63 2.55
C PRO A 23 -23.41 -22.96 2.22
N ALA A 24 -23.72 -21.83 2.88
CA ALA A 24 -24.93 -21.03 2.62
C ALA A 24 -24.77 -20.05 1.44
N GLY A 25 -23.64 -20.05 0.74
CA GLY A 25 -23.37 -19.18 -0.40
C GLY A 25 -22.82 -17.78 -0.07
N ILE A 26 -22.65 -17.45 1.21
CA ILE A 26 -22.08 -16.16 1.66
C ILE A 26 -20.59 -16.11 1.30
N ILE A 27 -20.16 -15.01 0.66
CA ILE A 27 -18.76 -14.78 0.28
C ILE A 27 -17.92 -14.53 1.53
N MET A 28 -16.84 -15.29 1.68
CA MET A 28 -15.83 -15.15 2.72
C MET A 28 -14.54 -14.61 2.11
N ARG A 29 -14.07 -13.47 2.62
CA ARG A 29 -12.88 -12.77 2.12
C ARG A 29 -12.29 -11.86 3.19
N THR A 30 -11.04 -11.43 3.01
CA THR A 30 -10.42 -10.45 3.91
C THR A 30 -11.07 -9.08 3.76
N VAL A 31 -11.09 -8.29 4.84
CA VAL A 31 -11.65 -6.92 4.82
C VAL A 31 -11.00 -6.05 3.74
N LEU A 32 -9.69 -6.16 3.54
CA LEU A 32 -8.96 -5.43 2.49
C LEU A 32 -9.39 -5.86 1.08
N THR A 33 -9.54 -7.16 0.83
CA THR A 33 -10.07 -7.66 -0.46
C THR A 33 -11.48 -7.13 -0.72
N SER A 34 -12.31 -7.12 0.32
CA SER A 34 -13.66 -6.53 0.25
C SER A 34 -13.61 -5.04 -0.09
N TYR A 35 -12.74 -4.29 0.60
CA TYR A 35 -12.58 -2.86 0.42
C TYR A 35 -12.06 -2.52 -0.98
N PHE A 36 -10.99 -3.17 -1.47
CA PHE A 36 -10.42 -2.88 -2.79
C PHE A 36 -11.39 -3.17 -3.94
N LYS A 37 -12.38 -4.04 -3.74
CA LYS A 37 -13.45 -4.32 -4.71
C LYS A 37 -14.71 -3.46 -4.51
N SER A 38 -14.76 -2.65 -3.45
CA SER A 38 -15.94 -1.86 -3.11
C SER A 38 -16.06 -0.59 -3.96
N PRO A 39 -17.29 -0.08 -4.20
CA PRO A 39 -17.48 1.22 -4.83
C PRO A 39 -16.83 2.37 -4.05
N GLN A 40 -16.73 2.27 -2.72
CA GLN A 40 -16.07 3.27 -1.88
C GLN A 40 -14.58 3.40 -2.25
N PHE A 41 -13.90 2.28 -2.45
CA PHE A 41 -12.52 2.33 -2.92
C PHE A 41 -12.46 2.81 -4.38
N LEU A 42 -13.18 2.16 -5.29
CA LEU A 42 -13.04 2.39 -6.73
C LEU A 42 -13.45 3.80 -7.16
N CYS A 43 -14.59 4.30 -6.66
CA CYS A 43 -15.16 5.56 -7.12
C CYS A 43 -14.78 6.76 -6.26
N LYS A 44 -14.32 6.56 -5.01
CA LYS A 44 -13.95 7.66 -4.11
C LYS A 44 -12.46 7.67 -3.80
N HIS A 45 -11.92 6.58 -3.27
CA HIS A 45 -10.52 6.59 -2.83
C HIS A 45 -9.54 6.57 -4.00
N TYR A 46 -9.66 5.54 -4.84
CA TYR A 46 -8.82 5.33 -6.01
C TYR A 46 -8.96 6.46 -7.03
N ALA A 47 -10.18 6.93 -7.29
CA ALA A 47 -10.42 8.02 -8.25
C ALA A 47 -9.78 9.36 -7.85
N ASN A 48 -9.54 9.59 -6.55
CA ASN A 48 -8.97 10.83 -6.03
C ASN A 48 -7.45 10.76 -5.81
N ILE A 49 -6.84 9.58 -5.97
CA ILE A 49 -5.41 9.36 -5.74
C ILE A 49 -4.78 8.86 -7.04
N ASN A 50 -3.69 9.51 -7.45
CA ASN A 50 -2.96 9.15 -8.65
C ASN A 50 -2.05 7.93 -8.41
N TYR A 51 -2.64 6.73 -8.32
CA TYR A 51 -1.90 5.48 -8.13
C TYR A 51 -1.19 5.03 -9.42
N THR A 52 -0.02 4.42 -9.27
CA THR A 52 0.64 3.71 -10.38
C THR A 52 -0.01 2.35 -10.66
N SER A 53 -0.49 1.68 -9.62
CA SER A 53 -1.13 0.37 -9.69
C SER A 53 -2.52 0.46 -10.34
N SER A 54 -2.75 -0.25 -11.44
CA SER A 54 -4.05 -0.30 -12.12
C SER A 54 -5.06 -1.17 -11.38
N ILE A 55 -6.37 -0.90 -11.51
CA ILE A 55 -7.43 -1.73 -10.91
C ILE A 55 -7.29 -3.24 -11.26
N PRO A 56 -7.03 -3.64 -12.52
CA PRO A 56 -6.77 -5.04 -12.85
C PRO A 56 -5.61 -5.64 -12.06
N SER A 57 -4.50 -4.91 -11.90
CA SER A 57 -3.34 -5.39 -11.11
C SER A 57 -3.67 -5.55 -9.63
N ILE A 58 -4.50 -4.66 -9.08
CA ILE A 58 -4.96 -4.68 -7.68
C ILE A 58 -5.91 -5.86 -7.45
N HIS A 59 -6.82 -6.13 -8.39
CA HIS A 59 -7.82 -7.21 -8.27
C HIS A 59 -7.28 -8.59 -8.68
N CYS A 60 -6.13 -8.65 -9.33
CA CYS A 60 -5.47 -9.90 -9.70
C CYS A 60 -5.18 -10.73 -8.44
N THR A 61 -5.69 -11.96 -8.40
CA THR A 61 -5.51 -12.86 -7.25
C THR A 61 -4.27 -13.74 -7.35
N ASP A 62 -3.60 -13.73 -8.52
CA ASP A 62 -2.28 -14.32 -8.69
C ASP A 62 -1.24 -13.35 -8.13
N VAL A 63 -0.56 -13.78 -7.06
CA VAL A 63 0.38 -12.92 -6.32
C VAL A 63 1.58 -12.52 -7.18
N PHE A 64 2.05 -13.42 -8.05
CA PHE A 64 3.16 -13.12 -8.94
C PHE A 64 2.76 -12.05 -9.94
N GLN A 65 1.64 -12.25 -10.65
CA GLN A 65 1.20 -11.32 -11.69
C GLN A 65 0.81 -9.96 -11.12
N SER A 66 0.15 -9.94 -9.95
CA SER A 66 -0.21 -8.71 -9.26
C SER A 66 1.03 -7.91 -8.84
N LEU A 67 2.01 -8.55 -8.17
CA LEU A 67 3.23 -7.87 -7.77
C LEU A 67 4.08 -7.45 -8.97
N TYR A 68 4.18 -8.28 -10.00
CA TYR A 68 4.90 -7.96 -11.22
C TYR A 68 4.35 -6.70 -11.87
N ALA A 69 3.03 -6.64 -12.06
CA ALA A 69 2.37 -5.51 -12.69
C ALA A 69 2.51 -4.22 -11.88
N GLN A 70 2.29 -4.29 -10.56
CA GLN A 70 2.40 -3.11 -9.69
C GLN A 70 3.85 -2.60 -9.59
N MET A 71 4.83 -3.52 -9.55
CA MET A 71 6.25 -3.16 -9.57
C MET A 71 6.65 -2.54 -10.91
N LEU A 72 6.25 -3.15 -12.03
CA LEU A 72 6.58 -2.67 -13.37
C LEU A 72 6.02 -1.27 -13.62
N ALA A 73 4.75 -1.02 -13.27
CA ALA A 73 4.15 0.31 -13.34
C ALA A 73 4.89 1.31 -12.43
N GLY A 74 5.26 0.89 -11.22
CA GLY A 74 6.05 1.71 -10.30
C GLY A 74 7.44 2.07 -10.80
N LEU A 75 8.10 1.17 -11.51
CA LEU A 75 9.43 1.42 -12.10
C LEU A 75 9.35 2.30 -13.35
N ALA A 76 8.32 2.10 -14.19
CA ALA A 76 8.09 2.92 -15.38
C ALA A 76 7.89 4.41 -15.01
N ASP A 77 7.15 4.68 -13.94
CA ASP A 77 6.84 6.04 -13.45
C ASP A 77 7.79 6.52 -12.33
N ARG A 78 9.02 6.00 -12.24
CA ARG A 78 9.86 6.14 -11.03
C ARG A 78 10.08 7.58 -10.55
N LEU A 79 10.16 8.53 -11.48
CA LEU A 79 10.39 9.95 -11.19
C LEU A 79 9.13 10.67 -10.70
N ALA A 80 7.94 10.15 -11.00
CA ALA A 80 6.68 10.75 -10.58
C ALA A 80 6.29 10.34 -9.16
N ILE A 81 6.91 9.31 -8.57
CA ILE A 81 6.49 8.72 -7.30
C ILE A 81 6.94 9.57 -6.11
N PHE A 82 5.98 10.03 -5.32
CA PHE A 82 6.21 10.81 -4.09
C PHE A 82 5.88 10.04 -2.81
N GLN A 83 5.08 8.99 -2.91
CA GLN A 83 4.71 8.14 -1.79
C GLN A 83 4.80 6.69 -2.22
N ILE A 84 5.43 5.87 -1.38
CA ILE A 84 5.44 4.41 -1.54
C ILE A 84 4.81 3.78 -0.32
N GLY A 85 4.00 2.74 -0.48
CA GLY A 85 3.33 2.13 0.65
C GLY A 85 2.84 0.72 0.43
N SER A 86 2.33 0.15 1.52
CA SER A 86 1.54 -1.09 1.52
C SER A 86 0.75 -1.13 2.83
N THR A 87 -0.26 -1.99 2.95
CA THR A 87 -1.01 -2.05 4.21
C THR A 87 -0.12 -2.47 5.40
N PHE A 88 0.81 -3.40 5.20
CA PHE A 88 1.68 -3.89 6.28
C PHE A 88 3.12 -4.08 5.79
N ALA A 89 4.08 -3.87 6.69
CA ALA A 89 5.51 -4.04 6.41
C ALA A 89 5.91 -5.37 5.72
N PRO A 90 5.31 -6.54 6.02
CA PRO A 90 5.60 -7.78 5.31
C PRO A 90 5.29 -7.74 3.81
N ILE A 91 4.24 -7.03 3.39
CA ILE A 91 3.88 -6.89 1.97
C ILE A 91 4.94 -6.04 1.26
N PHE A 92 5.34 -4.93 1.88
CA PHE A 92 6.42 -4.10 1.36
C PHE A 92 7.73 -4.89 1.24
N ARG A 93 8.12 -5.64 2.27
CA ARG A 93 9.31 -6.50 2.23
C ARG A 93 9.23 -7.55 1.12
N GLN A 94 8.04 -8.12 0.89
CA GLN A 94 7.80 -9.03 -0.22
C GLN A 94 8.02 -8.34 -1.57
N ALA A 95 7.55 -7.11 -1.75
CA ALA A 95 7.77 -6.32 -2.96
C ALA A 95 9.26 -6.03 -3.21
N ILE A 96 10.02 -5.66 -2.17
CA ILE A 96 11.48 -5.44 -2.29
C ILE A 96 12.22 -6.73 -2.64
N HIS A 97 11.83 -7.85 -2.02
CA HIS A 97 12.39 -9.16 -2.38
C HIS A 97 12.05 -9.55 -3.83
N PHE A 98 10.83 -9.23 -4.27
CA PHE A 98 10.39 -9.44 -5.65
C PHE A 98 11.25 -8.63 -6.63
N LEU A 99 11.46 -7.34 -6.37
CA LEU A 99 12.36 -6.50 -7.17
C LEU A 99 13.75 -7.12 -7.26
N LYS A 100 14.33 -7.52 -6.12
CA LYS A 100 15.66 -8.15 -6.07
C LYS A 100 15.77 -9.38 -6.96
N ARG A 101 14.71 -10.16 -7.09
CA ARG A 101 14.69 -11.40 -7.87
C ARG A 101 14.39 -11.17 -9.37
N HIS A 102 13.55 -10.19 -9.68
CA HIS A 102 12.97 -10.02 -11.02
C HIS A 102 13.40 -8.73 -11.74
N TYR A 103 14.34 -7.95 -11.19
CA TYR A 103 14.73 -6.66 -11.79
C TYR A 103 15.22 -6.77 -13.24
N GLN A 104 15.81 -7.90 -13.65
CA GLN A 104 16.28 -8.09 -15.02
C GLN A 104 15.12 -8.18 -16.01
N GLU A 105 14.11 -8.97 -15.67
CA GLU A 105 12.88 -9.14 -16.46
C GLU A 105 12.09 -7.82 -16.49
N LEU A 106 11.96 -7.16 -15.35
CA LEU A 106 11.29 -5.86 -15.24
C LEU A 106 12.01 -4.79 -16.08
N ALA A 107 13.33 -4.74 -16.05
CA ALA A 107 14.11 -3.79 -16.85
C ALA A 107 13.99 -4.07 -18.35
N ALA A 108 13.97 -5.34 -18.77
CA ALA A 108 13.76 -5.69 -20.18
C ALA A 108 12.38 -5.24 -20.69
N ASP A 109 11.34 -5.43 -19.88
CA ASP A 109 9.99 -4.96 -20.20
C ASP A 109 9.92 -3.43 -20.32
N ILE A 110 10.61 -2.69 -19.44
CA ILE A 110 10.73 -1.22 -19.53
C ILE A 110 11.49 -0.79 -20.79
N GLU A 111 12.62 -1.43 -21.08
CA GLU A 111 13.46 -1.11 -22.25
C GLU A 111 12.69 -1.24 -23.56
N HIS A 112 11.89 -2.31 -23.69
CA HIS A 112 11.16 -2.61 -24.92
C HIS A 112 9.72 -2.11 -24.93
N GLY A 113 9.19 -1.62 -23.79
CA GLY A 113 7.78 -1.27 -23.65
C GLY A 113 6.86 -2.48 -23.84
N THR A 114 7.30 -3.66 -23.39
CA THR A 114 6.54 -4.92 -23.53
C THR A 114 6.16 -5.49 -22.17
N VAL A 115 5.32 -6.53 -22.18
CA VAL A 115 4.88 -7.21 -20.95
C VAL A 115 5.26 -8.69 -21.01
N ASN A 116 6.02 -9.13 -20.03
CA ASN A 116 6.54 -10.47 -19.88
C ASN A 116 5.43 -11.52 -20.08
N PRO A 117 5.64 -12.56 -20.91
CA PRO A 117 4.65 -13.61 -21.16
C PRO A 117 4.16 -14.37 -19.93
N GLN A 118 4.91 -14.34 -18.82
CA GLN A 118 4.48 -14.94 -17.54
C GLN A 118 3.26 -14.24 -16.93
N VAL A 119 3.00 -12.98 -17.29
CA VAL A 119 1.73 -12.31 -16.98
C VAL A 119 0.69 -12.80 -17.97
N THR A 120 -0.18 -13.73 -17.55
CA THR A 120 -1.20 -14.36 -18.40
C THR A 120 -2.57 -13.72 -18.28
N ASP A 121 -2.84 -12.98 -17.20
CA ASP A 121 -4.10 -12.26 -16.99
C ASP A 121 -4.26 -11.15 -18.04
N THR A 122 -5.28 -11.30 -18.90
CA THR A 122 -5.48 -10.42 -20.06
C THR A 122 -5.81 -8.99 -19.65
N ALA A 123 -6.52 -8.78 -18.54
CA ALA A 123 -6.87 -7.45 -18.05
C ALA A 123 -5.64 -6.74 -17.48
N VAL A 124 -4.77 -7.46 -16.76
CA VAL A 124 -3.49 -6.94 -16.27
C VAL A 124 -2.57 -6.59 -17.45
N ARG A 125 -2.42 -7.48 -18.43
CA ARG A 125 -1.61 -7.23 -19.63
C ARG A 125 -2.08 -6.00 -20.39
N ALA A 126 -3.39 -5.88 -20.62
CA ALA A 126 -3.96 -4.73 -21.32
C ALA A 126 -3.71 -3.41 -20.57
N ALA A 127 -3.84 -3.42 -19.24
CA ALA A 127 -3.57 -2.24 -18.43
C ALA A 127 -2.09 -1.80 -18.49
N LEU A 128 -1.16 -2.75 -18.44
CA LEU A 128 0.28 -2.47 -18.57
C LEU A 128 0.65 -2.01 -19.98
N GLY A 129 0.12 -2.67 -21.02
CA GLY A 129 0.42 -2.33 -22.41
C GLY A 129 0.00 -0.92 -22.80
N ASN A 130 -1.03 -0.36 -22.14
CA ASN A 130 -1.44 1.03 -22.34
C ASN A 130 -0.58 2.05 -21.59
N ALA A 131 0.12 1.62 -20.54
CA ALA A 131 0.89 2.49 -19.65
C ALA A 131 2.39 2.49 -19.95
N LEU A 132 2.91 1.42 -20.56
CA LEU A 132 4.33 1.26 -20.84
C LEU A 132 4.73 1.89 -22.17
N THR A 133 5.76 2.73 -22.11
CA THR A 133 6.48 3.25 -23.27
C THR A 133 7.93 2.77 -23.21
N PRO A 134 8.57 2.40 -24.33
CA PRO A 134 9.98 2.00 -24.34
C PRO A 134 10.88 3.07 -23.72
N ASP A 135 11.63 2.70 -22.69
CA ASP A 135 12.53 3.60 -21.94
C ASP A 135 13.86 2.90 -21.59
N PRO A 136 14.82 2.86 -22.53
CA PRO A 136 16.11 2.21 -22.33
C PRO A 136 16.96 2.85 -21.22
N GLU A 137 16.85 4.16 -21.02
CA GLU A 137 17.60 4.89 -19.99
C GLU A 137 17.13 4.47 -18.60
N ASN A 138 15.83 4.41 -18.39
CA ASN A 138 15.26 3.94 -17.13
C ASN A 138 15.58 2.46 -16.88
N ALA A 139 15.50 1.61 -17.90
CA ALA A 139 15.86 0.21 -17.79
C ALA A 139 17.32 0.02 -17.33
N GLU A 140 18.25 0.76 -17.92
CA GLU A 140 19.66 0.71 -17.53
C GLU A 140 19.87 1.21 -16.10
N HIS A 141 19.17 2.28 -15.69
CA HIS A 141 19.19 2.77 -14.31
C HIS A 141 18.73 1.70 -13.32
N VAL A 142 17.61 1.01 -13.59
CA VAL A 142 17.11 -0.07 -12.74
C VAL A 142 18.11 -1.23 -12.63
N ARG A 143 18.74 -1.62 -13.74
CA ARG A 143 19.78 -2.66 -13.74
C ARG A 143 21.00 -2.25 -12.92
N LYS A 144 21.49 -1.03 -13.12
CA LYS A 144 22.66 -0.51 -12.40
C LYS A 144 22.43 -0.49 -10.90
N GLU A 145 21.29 0.03 -10.46
CA GLU A 145 20.98 0.15 -9.03
C GLU A 145 20.75 -1.22 -8.35
N CYS A 146 20.09 -2.16 -9.04
CA CYS A 146 19.78 -3.48 -8.48
C CYS A 146 20.94 -4.47 -8.56
N SER A 147 21.83 -4.37 -9.55
CA SER A 147 22.95 -5.31 -9.77
C SER A 147 24.07 -5.20 -8.73
N SER A 148 24.19 -4.05 -8.05
CA SER A 148 25.18 -3.81 -7.00
C SER A 148 25.08 -4.77 -5.80
N GLY A 149 23.94 -5.45 -5.62
CA GLY A 149 23.66 -6.33 -4.48
C GLY A 149 23.39 -5.59 -3.16
N VAL A 150 23.69 -4.29 -3.07
CA VAL A 150 23.50 -3.45 -1.89
C VAL A 150 22.13 -2.77 -1.95
N PHE A 151 21.18 -3.27 -1.17
CA PHE A 151 19.80 -2.75 -1.15
C PHE A 151 19.57 -1.65 -0.09
N GLN A 152 20.59 -1.26 0.67
CA GLN A 152 20.48 -0.16 1.63
C GLN A 152 20.12 1.13 0.90
N GLY A 153 19.02 1.81 1.24
CA GLY A 153 18.59 3.05 0.57
C GLY A 153 18.10 2.86 -0.87
N ILE A 154 17.82 1.62 -1.30
CA ILE A 154 17.37 1.31 -2.67
C ILE A 154 16.15 2.13 -3.09
N ILE A 155 15.24 2.43 -2.14
CA ILE A 155 14.05 3.21 -2.43
C ILE A 155 14.39 4.59 -2.99
N ARG A 156 15.30 5.31 -2.35
CA ARG A 156 15.72 6.65 -2.81
C ARG A 156 16.52 6.60 -4.10
N ARG A 157 17.17 5.49 -4.42
CA ARG A 157 17.95 5.37 -5.66
C ARG A 157 17.08 5.05 -6.88
N ILE A 158 16.07 4.19 -6.69
CA ILE A 158 15.10 3.88 -7.74
C ILE A 158 14.06 5.01 -7.85
N TRP A 159 13.46 5.40 -6.72
CA TRP A 159 12.40 6.41 -6.62
C TRP A 159 12.88 7.67 -5.87
N PRO A 160 13.72 8.50 -6.48
CA PRO A 160 14.41 9.61 -5.81
C PRO A 160 13.51 10.70 -5.25
N ASN A 161 12.29 10.82 -5.78
CA ASN A 161 11.34 11.84 -5.35
C ASN A 161 10.40 11.36 -4.22
N THR A 162 10.60 10.14 -3.71
CA THR A 162 9.80 9.60 -2.60
C THR A 162 10.02 10.44 -1.34
N LYS A 163 8.93 10.93 -0.76
CA LYS A 163 8.94 11.81 0.41
C LYS A 163 8.76 11.05 1.72
N PHE A 164 8.00 9.96 1.72
CA PHE A 164 7.75 9.12 2.89
C PHE A 164 7.24 7.73 2.47
N LEU A 165 7.26 6.79 3.41
CA LEU A 165 6.63 5.49 3.27
C LEU A 165 5.32 5.43 4.08
N ASP A 166 4.23 4.95 3.48
CA ASP A 166 2.93 4.78 4.15
C ASP A 166 2.59 3.31 4.37
N LEU A 167 2.68 2.87 5.61
CA LEU A 167 2.40 1.50 6.03
C LEU A 167 2.26 1.41 7.55
N ILE A 168 1.53 0.39 8.03
CA ILE A 168 1.41 0.15 9.47
C ILE A 168 2.78 -0.26 10.05
N VAL A 169 3.28 0.54 10.99
CA VAL A 169 4.56 0.34 11.71
C VAL A 169 4.39 0.30 13.23
N THR A 170 3.14 0.29 13.72
CA THR A 170 2.82 0.21 15.15
C THR A 170 2.57 -1.23 15.60
N GLY A 171 2.52 -1.44 16.92
CA GLY A 171 2.30 -2.76 17.52
C GLY A 171 3.33 -3.79 17.05
N PRO A 172 2.93 -5.01 16.69
CA PRO A 172 3.86 -6.04 16.20
C PRO A 172 4.63 -5.65 14.94
N MET A 173 4.19 -4.63 14.19
CA MET A 173 4.88 -4.19 12.98
C MET A 173 6.12 -3.33 13.29
N ALA A 174 6.27 -2.82 14.51
CA ALA A 174 7.42 -2.00 14.91
C ALA A 174 8.76 -2.74 14.75
N GLN A 175 8.76 -4.08 14.85
CA GLN A 175 9.95 -4.91 14.61
C GLN A 175 10.54 -4.74 13.20
N TYR A 176 9.75 -4.29 12.23
CA TYR A 176 10.20 -4.09 10.85
C TYR A 176 10.82 -2.71 10.60
N ILE A 177 10.70 -1.76 11.52
CA ILE A 177 11.23 -0.39 11.37
C ILE A 177 12.72 -0.38 10.96
N PRO A 178 13.62 -1.17 11.60
CA PRO A 178 15.03 -1.18 11.18
C PRO A 178 15.22 -1.64 9.73
N SER A 179 14.46 -2.65 9.29
CA SER A 179 14.53 -3.12 7.92
C SER A 179 13.94 -2.11 6.92
N LEU A 180 12.88 -1.39 7.31
CA LEU A 180 12.28 -0.36 6.47
C LEU A 180 13.23 0.82 6.30
N ASN A 181 13.84 1.29 7.39
CA ASN A 181 14.86 2.35 7.37
C ASN A 181 16.08 1.94 6.55
N PHE A 182 16.51 0.69 6.66
CA PHE A 182 17.58 0.14 5.82
C PHE A 182 17.26 0.28 4.34
N TYR A 183 16.07 -0.11 3.86
CA TYR A 183 15.73 0.01 2.44
C TYR A 183 15.38 1.44 2.02
N SER A 184 14.80 2.23 2.91
CA SER A 184 14.30 3.58 2.62
C SER A 184 15.37 4.66 2.69
N GLY A 185 16.50 4.40 3.38
CA GLY A 185 17.48 5.43 3.70
C GLY A 185 16.87 6.46 4.65
N ASP A 186 16.24 5.98 5.73
CA ASP A 186 15.62 6.80 6.77
C ASP A 186 14.57 7.79 6.23
N LEU A 187 13.75 7.37 5.25
CA LEU A 187 12.55 8.13 4.89
C LEU A 187 11.55 8.11 6.06
N PRO A 188 10.79 9.20 6.27
CA PRO A 188 9.71 9.21 7.24
C PRO A 188 8.75 8.03 7.00
N LEU A 189 8.35 7.37 8.08
CA LEU A 189 7.37 6.29 8.07
C LEU A 189 6.06 6.83 8.62
N THR A 190 4.98 6.69 7.88
CA THR A 190 3.63 7.13 8.28
C THR A 190 2.72 5.92 8.44
N SER A 191 1.90 5.91 9.49
CA SER A 191 0.88 4.88 9.71
C SER A 191 -0.49 5.52 9.82
N THR A 192 -1.24 5.53 8.72
CA THR A 192 -2.44 6.38 8.64
C THR A 192 -3.68 5.77 9.32
N PRO A 193 -4.15 4.57 8.93
CA PRO A 193 -5.40 4.02 9.46
C PRO A 193 -5.20 3.14 10.72
N TYR A 194 -6.22 3.10 11.58
CA TYR A 194 -6.37 2.09 12.63
C TYR A 194 -7.75 1.42 12.52
N GLY A 195 -7.76 0.10 12.36
CA GLY A 195 -8.99 -0.66 12.13
C GLY A 195 -8.78 -2.16 12.14
N SER A 196 -9.88 -2.89 12.11
CA SER A 196 -9.96 -4.35 12.09
C SER A 196 -10.96 -4.83 11.01
N SER A 197 -11.22 -6.13 10.97
CA SER A 197 -12.25 -6.68 10.06
C SER A 197 -13.67 -6.39 10.56
N GLU A 198 -13.82 -6.23 11.87
CA GLU A 198 -15.06 -5.95 12.58
C GLU A 198 -15.43 -4.46 12.50
N CYS A 199 -14.45 -3.56 12.60
CA CYS A 199 -14.71 -2.11 12.61
C CYS A 199 -13.48 -1.28 12.20
N PHE A 200 -13.72 -0.12 11.58
CA PHE A 200 -12.69 0.88 11.33
C PHE A 200 -12.72 1.92 12.45
N PHE A 201 -11.64 2.04 13.22
CA PHE A 201 -11.65 2.78 14.49
C PHE A 201 -11.27 4.24 14.32
N GLY A 202 -10.20 4.53 13.58
CA GLY A 202 -9.61 5.86 13.61
C GLY A 202 -8.46 6.06 12.64
N LEU A 203 -7.83 7.23 12.78
CA LEU A 203 -6.67 7.64 11.99
C LEU A 203 -5.70 8.46 12.84
N THR A 204 -4.44 8.54 12.43
CA THR A 204 -3.48 9.48 13.03
C THR A 204 -3.73 10.90 12.53
N LEU A 205 -3.85 11.87 13.44
CA LEU A 205 -3.92 13.30 13.11
C LEU A 205 -2.53 13.89 12.83
N CYS A 206 -1.47 13.20 13.25
CA CYS A 206 -0.10 13.63 13.09
C CYS A 206 0.72 12.53 12.39
N PRO A 207 0.54 12.34 11.06
CA PRO A 207 1.10 11.18 10.34
C PRO A 207 2.63 11.15 10.28
N PHE A 208 3.31 12.29 10.50
CA PHE A 208 4.76 12.43 10.40
C PHE A 208 5.47 12.45 11.77
N THR A 209 4.81 12.00 12.84
CA THR A 209 5.49 11.77 14.12
C THR A 209 6.45 10.59 14.02
N LYS A 210 7.36 10.48 14.99
CA LYS A 210 8.22 9.30 15.07
C LYS A 210 7.36 8.05 15.27
N PRO A 211 7.79 6.88 14.77
CA PRO A 211 7.05 5.64 14.93
C PRO A 211 6.65 5.32 16.37
N ASP A 212 7.49 5.67 17.34
CA ASP A 212 7.26 5.45 18.78
C ASP A 212 6.19 6.38 19.38
N ASP A 213 5.91 7.50 18.73
CA ASP A 213 4.99 8.56 19.17
C ASP A 213 3.67 8.56 18.35
N ILE A 214 3.38 7.48 17.62
CA ILE A 214 2.16 7.40 16.81
C ILE A 214 0.95 7.22 17.73
N ALA A 215 0.02 8.18 17.68
CA ALA A 215 -1.28 8.10 18.32
C ALA A 215 -2.41 8.06 17.29
N TYR A 216 -3.40 7.20 17.50
CA TYR A 216 -4.60 7.13 16.67
C TYR A 216 -5.77 7.80 17.37
N THR A 217 -6.45 8.72 16.67
CA THR A 217 -7.67 9.34 17.14
C THR A 217 -8.86 8.50 16.67
N ILE A 218 -9.63 7.99 17.62
CA ILE A 218 -10.87 7.23 17.33
C ILE A 218 -11.91 8.21 16.80
N MET A 219 -12.46 7.89 15.63
CA MET A 219 -13.44 8.73 14.93
C MET A 219 -14.85 8.29 15.29
N LEU A 220 -15.63 9.18 15.92
CA LEU A 220 -16.99 8.89 16.39
C LEU A 220 -18.05 8.89 15.27
N THR A 221 -17.76 9.54 14.14
CA THR A 221 -18.72 9.78 13.06
C THR A 221 -18.05 9.77 11.68
N TRP A 222 -17.78 8.61 11.08
CA TRP A 222 -17.30 8.57 9.68
C TRP A 222 -18.49 8.60 8.69
N PRO A 223 -18.52 9.45 7.65
CA PRO A 223 -19.69 9.58 6.77
C PRO A 223 -19.83 8.51 5.67
N THR A 224 -18.78 7.75 5.37
CA THR A 224 -18.77 6.80 4.22
C THR A 224 -19.05 5.35 4.57
N LEU A 225 -19.25 5.10 5.85
CA LEU A 225 -19.55 3.83 6.46
C LEU A 225 -20.40 4.26 7.67
N SER A 226 -21.71 4.13 7.57
CA SER A 226 -22.65 4.55 8.63
C SER A 226 -22.52 3.59 9.82
N PHE A 227 -21.57 3.87 10.72
CA PHE A 227 -21.37 3.14 11.97
C PHE A 227 -21.41 4.17 13.10
N CYS A 228 -22.53 4.27 13.80
CA CYS A 228 -22.67 5.03 15.03
C CYS A 228 -22.61 4.11 16.28
N LEU A 229 -21.62 4.33 17.14
CA LEU A 229 -21.47 3.60 18.41
C LEU A 229 -22.50 4.09 19.44
N SER A 230 -23.77 3.67 19.34
CA SER A 230 -24.86 4.26 20.15
C SER A 230 -24.73 4.09 21.67
N SER A 231 -23.96 3.10 22.16
CA SER A 231 -23.72 2.89 23.60
C SER A 231 -22.30 3.24 24.08
N LEU A 232 -21.34 3.46 23.17
CA LEU A 232 -19.92 3.67 23.50
C LEU A 232 -19.51 5.15 23.62
N HIS A 233 -20.34 6.07 23.12
CA HIS A 233 -20.08 7.52 23.17
C HIS A 233 -19.84 8.03 24.60
N MET A 234 -20.49 7.44 25.60
CA MET A 234 -20.34 7.86 26.99
C MET A 234 -19.04 7.33 27.62
N ILE A 235 -18.49 6.20 27.17
CA ILE A 235 -17.29 5.58 27.78
C ILE A 235 -16.01 6.18 27.18
N LEU A 236 -15.99 6.46 25.88
CA LEU A 236 -14.79 7.01 25.23
C LEU A 236 -14.44 8.44 25.70
N ALA A 237 -15.45 9.26 26.06
CA ALA A 237 -15.25 10.62 26.55
C ALA A 237 -14.72 10.68 28.01
N HIS A 238 -14.66 9.53 28.70
CA HIS A 238 -14.25 9.42 30.09
C HIS A 238 -12.96 8.61 30.28
N VAL A 239 -12.18 8.39 29.22
CA VAL A 239 -10.84 7.82 29.34
C VAL A 239 -9.90 8.81 30.03
N GLU A 240 -9.05 8.31 30.90
CA GLU A 240 -8.06 9.11 31.62
C GLU A 240 -6.70 8.97 30.93
N ASP A 241 -5.96 10.09 30.90
CA ASP A 241 -4.62 10.12 30.30
C ASP A 241 -3.66 9.16 31.04
N GLY A 242 -2.81 8.48 30.28
CA GLY A 242 -1.84 7.51 30.79
C GLY A 242 -2.41 6.17 31.29
N LYS A 243 -3.72 5.91 31.18
CA LYS A 243 -4.31 4.61 31.53
C LYS A 243 -4.44 3.67 30.33
N GLU A 244 -4.33 2.37 30.59
CA GLU A 244 -4.51 1.32 29.59
C GLU A 244 -5.95 0.78 29.61
N TYR A 245 -6.49 0.51 28.42
CA TYR A 245 -7.86 0.05 28.23
C TYR A 245 -7.92 -1.03 27.15
N GLU A 246 -8.88 -1.95 27.29
CA GLU A 246 -9.28 -2.85 26.21
C GLU A 246 -10.38 -2.20 25.36
N LEU A 247 -10.20 -2.22 24.04
CA LEU A 247 -11.18 -1.65 23.12
C LEU A 247 -12.35 -2.61 22.91
N MET A 248 -13.48 -2.30 23.54
CA MET A 248 -14.75 -2.98 23.31
C MET A 248 -15.55 -2.21 22.26
N VAL A 249 -16.07 -2.92 21.25
CA VAL A 249 -16.89 -2.32 20.19
C VAL A 249 -18.22 -3.03 20.02
N THR A 250 -19.26 -2.27 19.68
CA THR A 250 -20.57 -2.78 19.28
C THR A 250 -20.85 -2.29 17.87
N THR A 251 -21.07 -3.22 16.94
CA THR A 251 -21.27 -2.93 15.51
C THR A 251 -22.72 -3.10 15.10
N TYR A 252 -23.13 -2.51 13.98
CA TYR A 252 -24.45 -2.76 13.38
C TYR A 252 -24.49 -4.14 12.75
N PHE A 253 -25.65 -4.81 12.84
CA PHE A 253 -25.96 -6.06 12.14
C PHE A 253 -26.56 -5.78 10.76
#